data_AF-A0A7W1N1Q3-F1
#
_entry.id   AF-A0A7W1N1Q3-F1
#
_cell.length_a   1.000
_cell.length_b   1.000
_cell.length_c   1.000
_cell.angle_alpha   90.00
_cell.angle_beta   90.00
_cell.angle_gamma   90.00
#
_symmetry.space_group_name_H-M   'P 1'
#
loop_
_entity.id
_entity.type
_entity.pdbx_description
1 polymer ?
#
loop_
_entity_poly.entity_id
_entity_poly.type
_entity_poly.pdbx_seq_one_letter_code
_entity_poly.pdbx_strand_id
1 'polypeptide(L)'
;MPTRTTDRGNGGLGGAVKQVAEHASGIARLEVELAALELKQKVAALGIGIGLAVGGAVFGLFMLGFGLATIAAVLDTFLSTWLALLIVTVALGVLAGLLVLLGLGKIRKGSPPVPEQAIREAKLTTGALKS
;
A
#
# COMPACT_ATOMS: atom_id res chain seq x y z
N MET A 1 -73.27 -6.45 -24.17
CA MET A 1 -71.99 -5.91 -23.63
C MET A 1 -71.13 -7.10 -23.19
N PRO A 2 -69.97 -7.36 -23.80
CA PRO A 2 -69.12 -8.46 -23.35
C PRO A 2 -68.35 -8.03 -22.10
N THR A 3 -68.43 -8.84 -21.05
CA THR A 3 -67.69 -8.69 -19.80
C THR A 3 -66.22 -9.03 -20.04
N ARG A 4 -65.33 -8.06 -19.80
CA ARG A 4 -63.87 -8.19 -19.92
C ARG A 4 -63.38 -9.25 -18.91
N THR A 5 -63.02 -10.43 -19.41
CA THR A 5 -62.39 -11.51 -18.65
C THR A 5 -60.96 -11.13 -18.32
N THR A 6 -60.65 -11.05 -17.02
CA THR A 6 -59.29 -10.99 -16.49
C THR A 6 -58.68 -12.40 -16.54
N ASP A 7 -57.64 -12.60 -17.35
CA ASP A 7 -56.82 -13.81 -17.30
C ASP A 7 -55.34 -13.37 -17.34
N ARG A 8 -54.71 -12.96 -16.23
CA ARG A 8 -54.09 -13.78 -15.16
C ARG A 8 -53.22 -14.96 -15.62
N GLY A 9 -52.81 -15.02 -16.89
CA GLY A 9 -51.91 -16.07 -17.40
C GLY A 9 -50.42 -15.71 -17.51
N ASN A 10 -50.01 -14.44 -17.38
CA ASN A 10 -48.64 -14.04 -17.72
C ASN A 10 -48.01 -12.95 -16.82
N GLY A 11 -48.56 -12.73 -15.61
CA GLY A 11 -48.14 -11.61 -14.73
C GLY A 11 -48.20 -11.87 -13.23
N GLY A 12 -48.44 -13.11 -12.78
CA GLY A 12 -48.55 -13.45 -11.35
C GLY A 12 -47.30 -14.18 -10.84
N LEU A 13 -46.68 -13.67 -9.77
CA LEU A 13 -45.48 -14.18 -9.06
C LEU A 13 -44.23 -14.45 -9.91
N GLY A 14 -44.27 -15.30 -10.93
CA GLY A 14 -43.12 -15.65 -11.77
C GLY A 14 -42.55 -14.44 -12.54
N GLY A 15 -43.42 -13.55 -13.03
CA GLY A 15 -43.01 -12.29 -13.65
C GLY A 15 -42.36 -11.31 -12.66
N ALA A 16 -42.86 -11.25 -11.42
CA ALA A 16 -42.29 -10.40 -10.37
C ALA A 16 -40.93 -10.92 -9.88
N VAL A 17 -40.78 -12.24 -9.72
CA VAL A 17 -39.49 -12.88 -9.38
C VAL A 17 -38.47 -12.66 -10.49
N LYS A 18 -38.86 -12.79 -11.76
CA LYS A 18 -37.98 -12.49 -12.90
C LYS A 18 -37.53 -11.03 -12.89
N GLN A 19 -38.44 -10.09 -12.64
CA GLN A 19 -38.12 -8.67 -12.58
C GLN A 19 -37.14 -8.35 -11.43
N VAL A 20 -37.36 -8.90 -10.24
CA VAL A 20 -36.44 -8.75 -9.09
C VAL A 20 -35.06 -9.35 -9.40
N ALA A 21 -35.00 -10.52 -10.04
CA ALA A 21 -33.75 -11.15 -10.45
C ALA A 21 -33.00 -10.31 -11.51
N GLU A 22 -33.71 -9.71 -12.47
CA GLU A 22 -33.13 -8.79 -13.45
C GLU A 22 -32.58 -7.52 -12.79
N HIS A 23 -33.29 -6.94 -11.82
CA HIS A 23 -32.81 -5.80 -11.04
C HIS A 23 -31.58 -6.14 -10.18
N ALA A 24 -31.61 -7.27 -9.49
CA ALA A 24 -30.49 -7.74 -8.67
C ALA A 24 -29.23 -8.00 -9.52
N SER A 25 -29.40 -8.59 -10.71
CA SER A 25 -28.32 -8.77 -11.69
C SER A 25 -27.76 -7.43 -12.19
N GLY A 26 -28.65 -6.45 -12.42
CA GLY A 26 -28.26 -5.08 -12.76
C GLY A 26 -27.39 -4.43 -11.67
N ILE A 27 -27.83 -4.49 -10.41
CA ILE A 27 -27.09 -3.96 -9.25
C ILE A 27 -25.71 -4.63 -9.13
N ALA A 28 -25.65 -5.96 -9.21
CA ALA A 28 -24.39 -6.70 -9.13
C ALA A 28 -23.40 -6.27 -10.21
N ARG A 29 -23.89 -6.06 -11.45
CA ARG A 29 -23.03 -5.59 -12.55
C ARG A 29 -22.54 -4.16 -12.33
N LEU A 30 -23.39 -3.29 -11.82
CA LEU A 30 -23.04 -1.91 -11.43
C LEU A 30 -21.99 -1.88 -10.32
N GLU A 31 -22.11 -2.71 -9.29
CA GLU A 31 -21.12 -2.80 -8.21
C GLU A 31 -19.77 -3.31 -8.71
N VAL A 32 -19.76 -4.29 -9.62
CA VAL A 32 -18.52 -4.75 -10.25
C VAL A 32 -17.87 -3.64 -11.09
N GLU A 33 -18.68 -2.88 -11.83
CA GLU A 33 -18.18 -1.75 -12.63
C GLU A 33 -17.64 -0.63 -11.74
N LEU A 34 -18.34 -0.30 -10.65
CA LEU A 34 -17.91 0.67 -9.66
C LEU A 34 -16.62 0.22 -8.97
N ALA A 35 -16.55 -1.02 -8.52
CA ALA A 35 -15.36 -1.59 -7.90
C ALA A 35 -14.17 -1.58 -8.87
N ALA A 36 -14.40 -1.85 -10.16
CA ALA A 36 -13.35 -1.77 -11.18
C ALA A 36 -12.84 -0.33 -11.37
N LEU A 37 -13.75 0.67 -11.36
CA LEU A 37 -13.37 2.08 -11.43
C LEU A 37 -12.60 2.53 -10.20
N GLU A 38 -13.07 2.17 -9.00
CA GLU A 38 -12.41 2.51 -7.75
C GLU A 38 -11.03 1.85 -7.66
N LEU A 39 -10.93 0.58 -8.05
CA LEU A 39 -9.65 -0.13 -8.10
C LEU A 39 -8.67 0.55 -9.07
N LYS A 40 -9.12 0.95 -10.27
CA LYS A 40 -8.28 1.70 -11.22
C LYS A 40 -7.77 3.00 -10.63
N GLN A 41 -8.63 3.76 -9.94
CA GLN A 41 -8.23 5.00 -9.27
C GLN A 41 -7.21 4.75 -8.15
N LYS A 42 -7.45 3.74 -7.30
CA LYS A 42 -6.51 3.35 -6.24
C LYS A 42 -5.16 2.92 -6.80
N VAL A 43 -5.15 2.10 -7.86
CA VAL A 43 -3.92 1.64 -8.52
C VAL A 43 -3.17 2.80 -9.17
N ALA A 44 -3.88 3.73 -9.84
CA ALA A 44 -3.25 4.90 -10.43
C ALA A 44 -2.62 5.81 -9.35
N ALA A 45 -3.36 6.10 -8.29
CA ALA A 45 -2.86 6.90 -7.17
C ALA A 45 -1.65 6.25 -6.50
N LEU A 46 -1.71 4.93 -6.27
CA LEU A 46 -0.60 4.16 -5.72
C LEU A 46 0.62 4.17 -6.67
N GLY A 47 0.39 4.00 -7.98
CA GLY A 47 1.44 4.03 -9.00
C GLY A 47 2.15 5.38 -9.07
N ILE A 48 1.40 6.48 -9.04
CA ILE A 48 1.96 7.84 -8.96
C ILE A 48 2.71 8.03 -7.65
N GLY A 49 2.14 7.61 -6.52
CA GLY A 49 2.79 7.69 -5.21
C GLY A 49 4.12 6.95 -5.16
N ILE A 50 4.17 5.71 -5.66
CA ILE A 50 5.39 4.92 -5.78
C ILE A 50 6.37 5.61 -6.74
N GLY A 51 5.91 6.09 -7.89
CA GLY A 51 6.74 6.79 -8.87
C GLY A 51 7.40 8.04 -8.28
N LEU A 52 6.64 8.87 -7.57
CA LEU A 52 7.14 10.05 -6.87
C LEU A 52 8.10 9.68 -5.73
N ALA A 53 7.79 8.64 -4.95
CA ALA A 53 8.66 8.18 -3.87
C ALA A 53 10.01 7.66 -4.41
N VAL A 54 9.99 6.84 -5.47
CA VAL A 54 11.21 6.33 -6.12
C VAL A 54 11.98 7.47 -6.76
N GLY A 55 11.31 8.35 -7.51
CA GLY A 55 11.94 9.52 -8.12
C GLY A 55 12.59 10.42 -7.06
N GLY A 56 11.87 10.72 -5.99
CA GLY A 56 12.37 11.47 -4.84
C GLY A 56 13.56 10.80 -4.16
N ALA A 57 13.54 9.47 -4.00
CA ALA A 57 14.67 8.72 -3.45
C ALA A 57 15.92 8.80 -4.34
N VAL A 58 15.77 8.72 -5.67
CA VAL A 58 16.88 8.88 -6.61
C VAL A 58 17.46 10.30 -6.54
N PHE A 59 16.62 11.33 -6.60
CA PHE A 59 17.10 12.72 -6.47
C PHE A 59 17.71 12.99 -5.09
N GLY A 60 17.15 12.41 -4.03
CA GLY A 60 17.71 12.47 -2.68
C GLY A 60 19.09 11.82 -2.59
N LEU A 61 19.32 10.71 -3.29
CA LEU A 61 20.64 10.06 -3.36
C LEU A 61 21.66 10.96 -4.08
N PHE A 62 21.29 11.59 -5.19
CA PHE A 62 22.14 12.57 -5.86
C PHE A 62 22.42 13.78 -4.97
N MET A 63 21.40 14.32 -4.30
CA MET A 63 21.56 15.43 -3.35
C MET A 63 22.54 15.08 -2.23
N LEU A 64 22.46 13.86 -1.67
CA LEU A 64 23.40 13.40 -0.66
C LEU A 64 24.82 13.32 -1.21
N GLY A 65 25.00 12.71 -2.38
CA GLY A 65 26.32 12.57 -3.02
C GLY A 65 26.96 13.93 -3.34
N PHE A 66 26.22 14.84 -3.98
CA PHE A 66 26.69 16.20 -4.26
C PHE A 66 26.92 16.99 -2.98
N GLY A 67 26.07 16.86 -1.96
CA GLY A 67 26.25 17.53 -0.67
C GLY A 67 27.55 17.10 0.03
N LEU A 68 27.84 15.80 0.07
CA LEU A 68 29.10 15.28 0.59
C LEU A 68 30.31 15.76 -0.22
N ALA A 69 30.19 15.79 -1.55
CA ALA A 69 31.22 16.32 -2.44
C ALA A 69 31.45 17.83 -2.21
N THR A 70 30.40 18.62 -2.01
CA THR A 70 30.52 20.04 -1.65
C THR A 70 31.23 20.23 -0.32
N ILE A 71 30.91 19.44 0.71
CA ILE A 71 31.61 19.52 2.00
C ILE A 71 33.09 19.18 1.82
N ALA A 72 33.41 18.12 1.08
CA ALA A 72 34.79 17.75 0.78
C ALA A 72 35.53 18.85 0.02
N ALA A 73 34.90 19.46 -0.98
CA ALA A 73 35.47 20.56 -1.76
C ALA A 73 35.72 21.81 -0.92
N VAL A 74 34.82 22.13 0.02
CA VAL A 74 35.03 23.24 0.97
C VAL A 74 36.22 22.94 1.89
N LEU A 75 36.30 21.72 2.43
CA LEU A 75 37.44 21.32 3.27
C LEU A 75 38.77 21.35 2.50
N ASP A 76 38.77 20.92 1.24
CA ASP A 76 39.94 20.94 0.35
C ASP A 76 40.55 22.34 0.17
N THR A 77 39.79 23.42 0.42
CA THR A 77 40.35 24.78 0.42
C THR A 77 41.31 25.07 1.58
N PHE A 78 41.25 24.28 2.66
CA PHE A 78 42.06 24.47 3.87
C PHE A 78 43.11 23.37 4.10
N LEU A 79 42.96 22.21 3.45
CA LEU A 79 43.79 21.02 3.64
C LEU A 79 43.83 20.18 2.36
N SER A 80 44.79 19.25 2.25
CA SER A 80 44.93 18.42 1.05
C SER A 80 43.72 17.53 0.77
N THR A 81 43.39 17.33 -0.51
CA THR A 81 42.19 16.62 -0.99
C THR A 81 41.97 15.25 -0.35
N TRP A 82 43.02 14.45 -0.18
CA TRP A 82 42.91 13.12 0.41
C TRP A 82 42.45 13.18 1.88
N LEU A 83 42.88 14.21 2.62
CA LEU A 83 42.54 14.41 4.02
C LEU A 83 41.08 14.91 4.15
N ALA A 84 40.62 15.75 3.21
CA ALA A 84 39.24 16.22 3.15
C ALA A 84 38.27 15.05 2.93
N LEU A 85 38.57 14.20 1.95
CA LEU A 85 37.78 13.00 1.68
C LEU A 85 37.78 12.01 2.85
N LEU A 86 38.92 11.85 3.53
CA LEU A 86 39.02 10.99 4.71
C LEU A 86 38.13 11.50 5.85
N ILE A 87 38.17 12.80 6.15
CA ILE A 87 37.35 13.41 7.21
C ILE A 87 35.86 13.21 6.93
N VAL A 88 35.41 13.50 5.71
CA VAL A 88 34.00 13.31 5.32
C VAL A 88 33.59 11.84 5.41
N THR A 89 34.47 10.93 4.99
CA THR A 89 34.23 9.48 5.04
C THR A 89 34.09 8.97 6.48
N VAL A 90 34.97 9.41 7.39
CA VAL A 90 34.90 9.05 8.82
C VAL A 90 33.62 9.61 9.45
N ALA A 91 33.28 10.87 9.18
CA ALA A 91 32.05 11.48 9.67
C ALA A 91 30.80 10.72 9.20
N LEU A 92 30.75 10.35 7.92
CA LEU A 92 29.67 9.55 7.35
C LEU A 92 29.62 8.14 7.98
N GLY A 93 30.78 7.51 8.17
CA GLY A 93 30.89 6.19 8.80
C GLY A 93 30.37 6.19 10.25
N VAL A 94 30.67 7.23 11.01
CA VAL A 94 30.12 7.41 12.37
C VAL A 94 28.60 7.54 12.31
N LEU A 95 28.06 8.42 11.46
CA LEU A 95 26.61 8.58 11.31
C LEU A 95 25.92 7.29 10.90
N ALA A 96 26.47 6.57 9.92
CA ALA A 96 25.96 5.29 9.46
C ALA A 96 25.97 4.24 10.59
N GLY A 97 27.08 4.17 11.35
CA GLY A 97 27.19 3.30 12.52
C GLY A 97 26.10 3.60 13.56
N LEU A 98 25.88 4.87 13.90
CA LEU A 98 24.80 5.28 14.83
C LEU A 98 23.42 4.85 14.32
N LEU A 99 23.12 5.10 13.05
CA LEU A 99 21.83 4.73 12.45
C LEU A 99 21.61 3.21 12.47
N VAL A 100 22.63 2.42 12.15
CA VAL A 100 22.59 0.95 12.24
C VAL A 100 22.33 0.50 13.67
N LEU A 101 23.06 1.04 14.65
CA LEU A 101 22.88 0.68 16.07
C LEU A 101 21.48 1.01 16.58
N LEU A 102 20.96 2.20 16.25
CA LEU A 102 19.60 2.61 16.60
C LEU A 102 18.55 1.75 15.91
N GLY A 103 18.75 1.44 14.62
CA GLY A 103 17.88 0.56 13.84
C GLY A 103 17.80 -0.85 14.43
N LEU A 104 18.94 -1.46 14.74
CA LEU A 104 19.00 -2.76 15.41
C LEU A 104 18.30 -2.71 16.78
N GLY A 105 18.47 -1.63 17.54
CA GLY A 105 17.77 -1.44 18.80
C GLY A 105 16.25 -1.40 18.65
N LYS A 106 15.74 -0.77 17.59
CA LYS A 106 14.30 -0.70 17.29
C LYS A 106 13.76 -2.04 16.79
N ILE A 107 14.47 -2.73 15.90
CA ILE A 107 14.09 -4.06 15.40
C ILE A 107 14.04 -5.06 16.55
N ARG A 108 15.01 -5.03 17.46
CA ARG A 108 15.04 -5.92 18.65
C ARG A 108 13.94 -5.61 19.67
N LYS A 109 13.42 -4.39 19.70
CA LYS A 109 12.36 -3.95 20.63
C LYS A 109 10.95 -4.02 20.05
N GLY A 110 10.81 -4.04 18.72
CA GLY A 110 9.52 -4.17 18.05
C GLY A 110 8.96 -5.57 18.29
N SER A 111 7.70 -5.63 18.73
CA SER A 111 6.89 -6.83 18.96
C SER A 111 7.14 -7.94 17.94
N PRO A 112 7.01 -9.22 18.34
CA PRO A 112 7.44 -10.35 17.53
C PRO A 112 6.94 -10.24 16.08
N PRO A 113 7.76 -10.61 15.08
CA PRO A 113 7.46 -10.47 13.65
C PRO A 113 6.19 -11.21 13.20
N VAL A 114 5.61 -12.01 14.09
CA VAL A 114 4.36 -12.74 13.89
C VAL A 114 3.30 -12.17 14.84
N PRO A 115 2.10 -11.80 14.34
CA PRO A 115 1.00 -11.33 15.16
C PRO A 115 0.41 -12.51 15.95
N GLU A 116 1.05 -12.85 17.07
CA GLU A 116 0.72 -14.04 17.86
C GLU A 116 -0.74 -14.06 18.32
N GLN A 117 -1.31 -12.90 18.67
CA GLN A 117 -2.71 -12.79 19.07
C GLN A 117 -3.66 -13.12 17.91
N ALA A 118 -3.42 -12.56 16.72
CA ALA A 118 -4.24 -12.85 15.53
C ALA A 118 -4.14 -14.32 15.09
N ILE A 119 -2.94 -14.92 15.18
CA ILE A 119 -2.74 -16.34 14.90
C ILE A 119 -3.47 -17.22 15.94
N ARG A 120 -3.44 -16.82 17.21
CA ARG A 120 -4.10 -17.54 18.31
C ARG A 120 -5.63 -17.49 18.16
N GLU A 121 -6.19 -16.34 17.85
CA GLU A 121 -7.62 -16.19 17.56
C GLU A 121 -8.04 -16.99 16.32
N ALA A 122 -7.27 -16.94 15.24
CA ALA A 122 -7.55 -17.73 14.03
C ALA A 122 -7.59 -19.25 14.32
N LYS A 123 -6.68 -19.74 15.18
CA LYS A 123 -6.65 -21.15 15.63
C LYS A 123 -7.85 -21.52 16.50
N LEU A 124 -8.30 -20.62 17.38
CA LEU A 124 -9.49 -20.84 18.21
C LEU A 124 -10.75 -20.93 17.34
N THR A 125 -10.91 -20.03 16.37
CA THR A 125 -12.05 -20.01 15.45
C THR A 125 -12.09 -21.25 14.56
N THR A 126 -10.94 -21.71 14.04
CA THR A 126 -10.89 -22.96 13.26
C THR A 126 -11.11 -24.21 14.11
N GLY A 127 -10.67 -24.21 15.37
CA GLY A 127 -10.95 -25.28 16.32
C GLY A 127 -12.45 -25.43 16.61
N ALA A 128 -13.15 -24.30 16.82
CA ALA A 128 -14.59 -24.28 17.08
C ALA A 128 -15.46 -24.73 15.90
N LEU A 129 -14.97 -24.56 14.66
CA LEU A 129 -15.68 -25.02 13.45
C LEU A 129 -15.49 -26.51 13.16
N LYS A 130 -14.50 -27.16 13.80
CA LYS A 130 -14.15 -28.56 13.55
C LYS A 130 -14.66 -29.53 14.63
N SER A 131 -15.12 -29.01 15.78
CA SER A 131 -15.81 -29.75 16.86
C SER A 131 -17.30 -29.80 16.65
#